data_AF-A0A5E4MDV2-F1
#
_entry.id   AF-A0A5E4MDV2-F1
#
_cell.length_a   1.000
_cell.length_b   1.000
_cell.length_c   1.000
_cell.angle_alpha   90.00
_cell.angle_beta   90.00
_cell.angle_gamma   90.00
#
_symmetry.space_group_name_H-M   'P 1'
#
loop_
_entity.id
_entity.type
_entity.pdbx_description
1 polymer ?
#
loop_
_entity_poly.entity_id
_entity_poly.type
_entity_poly.pdbx_seq_one_letter_code
_entity_poly.pdbx_strand_id
1 'polypeptide(L)'
;MFTLSKSPIVYVQRTSKSEPFPVTLEGVKLFLRVENNQDDDLILSLIAMATEYAEWHMEKSLMKQTWQISYEGYIPRRIYLSYGPVKEIISATAITSTNQERQEIKYYFSNVGSYVEFQSSPNTKMVNVTYEAGYDTVPEQIKLGIIKHVSKLYKNRESDIGNYLSEIKKAYFPFRNPRVVL
;
A
#
# COMPACT_ATOMS: atom_id res chain seq x y z
N MET A 1 -18.84 23.23 21.79
CA MET A 1 -17.58 23.57 21.09
C MET A 1 -16.63 22.40 21.31
N PHE A 2 -16.44 21.52 20.32
CA PHE A 2 -15.60 20.33 20.49
C PHE A 2 -14.14 20.75 20.49
N THR A 3 -13.44 20.55 21.61
CA THR A 3 -11.99 20.67 21.66
C THR A 3 -11.40 19.47 20.92
N LEU A 4 -11.15 19.62 19.62
CA LEU A 4 -10.46 18.61 18.83
C LEU A 4 -9.07 18.37 19.47
N SER A 5 -8.75 17.10 19.76
CA SER A 5 -7.40 16.71 20.16
C SER A 5 -6.38 17.27 19.16
N LYS A 6 -5.28 17.86 19.65
CA LYS A 6 -4.23 18.43 18.81
C LYS A 6 -3.55 17.38 17.91
N SER A 7 -3.65 16.09 18.26
CA SER A 7 -3.12 14.99 17.47
C SER A 7 -4.24 14.25 16.74
N PRO A 8 -4.19 14.15 15.40
CA PRO A 8 -5.15 13.35 14.64
C PRO A 8 -5.02 11.87 14.94
N ILE A 9 -6.15 11.17 14.97
CA ILE A 9 -6.16 9.71 14.81
C ILE A 9 -6.19 9.45 13.31
N VAL A 10 -5.17 8.76 12.80
CA VAL A 10 -5.06 8.40 11.38
C VAL A 10 -5.11 6.89 11.25
N TYR A 11 -5.99 6.41 10.39
CA TYR A 11 -6.14 4.99 10.08
C TYR A 11 -6.08 4.78 8.57
N VAL A 12 -5.28 3.83 8.12
CA VAL A 12 -5.16 3.46 6.70
C VAL A 12 -5.49 1.98 6.59
N GLN A 13 -6.43 1.64 5.71
CA GLN A 13 -6.83 0.26 5.48
C GLN A 13 -6.96 -0.04 4.00
N ARG A 14 -6.57 -1.26 3.63
CA ARG A 14 -6.80 -1.82 2.31
C ARG A 14 -8.24 -2.36 2.27
N THR A 15 -9.05 -1.87 1.34
CA THR A 15 -10.47 -2.27 1.21
C THR A 15 -10.69 -3.32 0.12
N SER A 16 -9.75 -3.49 -0.81
CA SER A 16 -9.74 -4.59 -1.78
C SER A 16 -8.32 -5.14 -1.93
N LYS A 17 -8.19 -6.48 -2.03
CA LYS A 17 -6.89 -7.13 -2.22
C LYS A 17 -6.45 -7.00 -3.69
N SER A 18 -5.15 -6.91 -3.90
CA SER A 18 -4.53 -6.91 -5.22
C SER A 18 -4.71 -8.26 -5.91
N GLU A 19 -5.39 -8.28 -7.07
CA GLU A 19 -5.40 -9.41 -8.00
C GLU A 19 -5.31 -8.91 -9.45
N PRO A 20 -4.48 -9.53 -10.33
CA PRO A 20 -3.55 -10.65 -10.08
C PRO A 20 -2.27 -10.22 -9.32
N PHE A 21 -1.37 -11.16 -9.00
CA PHE A 21 -0.04 -10.86 -8.43
C PHE A 21 0.93 -10.26 -9.47
N PRO A 22 1.98 -9.53 -9.04
CA PRO A 22 2.96 -8.92 -9.95
C PRO A 22 3.88 -9.94 -10.65
N VAL A 23 3.92 -11.19 -10.17
CA VAL A 23 4.68 -12.30 -10.75
C VAL A 23 3.78 -13.54 -10.85
N THR A 24 4.02 -14.38 -11.86
CA THR A 24 3.24 -15.61 -12.09
C THR A 24 3.87 -16.81 -11.37
N LEU A 25 3.06 -17.81 -11.07
CA LEU A 25 3.51 -19.10 -10.53
C LEU A 25 4.58 -19.72 -11.44
N GLU A 26 4.29 -19.82 -12.74
CA GLU A 26 5.21 -20.38 -13.74
C GLU A 26 6.53 -19.62 -13.85
N GLY A 27 6.49 -18.28 -13.78
CA GLY A 27 7.71 -17.47 -13.77
C GLY A 27 8.59 -17.73 -12.55
N VAL A 28 7.96 -17.93 -11.39
CA VAL A 28 8.67 -18.28 -10.15
C VAL A 28 9.20 -19.72 -10.20
N LYS A 29 8.40 -20.69 -10.64
CA LYS A 29 8.82 -22.10 -10.79
C LYS A 29 10.01 -22.24 -11.73
N LEU A 30 9.99 -21.52 -12.85
CA LEU A 30 11.13 -21.46 -13.76
C LEU A 30 12.39 -20.95 -13.06
N PHE A 31 12.28 -19.90 -12.24
CA PHE A 31 13.42 -19.38 -11.47
C PHE A 31 13.92 -20.37 -10.39
N LEU A 32 13.01 -21.11 -9.77
CA LEU A 32 13.32 -22.13 -8.76
C LEU A 32 13.80 -23.46 -9.35
N ARG A 33 13.64 -23.68 -10.66
CA ARG A 33 13.84 -24.97 -11.35
C ARG A 33 12.92 -26.07 -10.80
N VAL A 34 11.67 -25.72 -10.54
CA VAL A 34 10.62 -26.65 -10.10
C VAL A 34 9.74 -26.98 -11.31
N GLU A 35 9.73 -28.25 -11.73
CA GLU A 35 9.02 -28.70 -12.93
C GLU A 35 7.66 -29.37 -12.63
N ASN A 36 7.48 -29.90 -11.42
CA ASN A 36 6.23 -30.53 -11.00
C ASN A 36 5.28 -29.53 -10.33
N ASN A 37 4.09 -30.00 -9.94
CA ASN A 37 3.03 -29.19 -9.32
C ASN A 37 2.84 -29.43 -7.81
N GLN A 38 3.71 -30.23 -7.17
CA GLN A 38 3.54 -30.60 -5.76
C GLN A 38 3.65 -29.39 -4.81
N ASP A 39 4.43 -28.39 -5.22
CA ASP A 39 4.71 -27.20 -4.43
C ASP A 39 3.94 -25.95 -4.90
N ASP A 40 2.97 -26.10 -5.82
CA ASP A 40 2.28 -24.96 -6.43
C ASP A 40 1.57 -24.08 -5.38
N ASP A 41 0.82 -24.69 -4.46
CA ASP A 41 0.12 -23.99 -3.38
C ASP A 41 1.10 -23.29 -2.42
N LEU A 42 2.24 -23.93 -2.13
CA LEU A 42 3.29 -23.35 -1.32
C LEU A 42 3.90 -22.13 -2.02
N ILE A 43 4.26 -22.26 -3.30
CA ILE A 43 4.88 -21.19 -4.07
C ILE A 43 3.90 -20.01 -4.22
N LEU A 44 2.61 -20.26 -4.46
CA LEU A 44 1.58 -19.22 -4.47
C LEU A 44 1.49 -18.48 -3.12
N SER A 45 1.53 -19.21 -2.00
CA SER A 45 1.54 -18.62 -0.66
C SER A 45 2.78 -17.76 -0.43
N LEU A 46 3.95 -18.21 -0.89
CA LEU A 46 5.19 -17.43 -0.81
C LEU A 46 5.14 -16.18 -1.71
N ILE A 47 4.55 -16.25 -2.91
CA ILE A 47 4.34 -15.10 -3.79
C ILE A 47 3.47 -14.05 -3.09
N ALA A 48 2.37 -14.50 -2.46
CA ALA A 48 1.47 -13.61 -1.73
C ALA A 48 2.20 -12.87 -0.60
N MET A 49 2.93 -13.61 0.24
CA MET A 49 3.71 -13.05 1.35
C MET A 49 4.80 -12.09 0.87
N ALA A 50 5.57 -12.48 -0.15
CA ALA A 50 6.65 -11.67 -0.68
C ALA A 50 6.13 -10.36 -1.31
N THR A 51 4.97 -10.43 -1.97
CA THR A 51 4.27 -9.27 -2.54
C THR A 51 3.82 -8.32 -1.44
N GLU A 52 3.12 -8.82 -0.43
CA GLU A 52 2.63 -8.00 0.68
C GLU A 52 3.78 -7.33 1.45
N TYR A 53 4.85 -8.07 1.69
CA TYR A 53 6.05 -7.51 2.32
C TYR A 53 6.68 -6.38 1.51
N ALA A 54 6.80 -6.57 0.19
CA ALA A 54 7.33 -5.55 -0.69
C ALA A 54 6.47 -4.28 -0.63
N GLU A 55 5.15 -4.43 -0.74
CA GLU A 55 4.19 -3.32 -0.68
C GLU A 55 4.28 -2.53 0.63
N TRP A 56 4.33 -3.24 1.76
CA TRP A 56 4.49 -2.62 3.08
C TRP A 56 5.82 -1.90 3.22
N HIS A 57 6.91 -2.52 2.78
CA HIS A 57 8.24 -1.93 2.92
C HIS A 57 8.43 -0.68 2.05
N MET A 58 7.91 -0.71 0.83
CA MET A 58 8.01 0.40 -0.13
C MET A 58 6.95 1.48 0.13
N GLU A 59 5.90 1.17 0.89
CA GLU A 59 4.67 1.95 1.00
C GLU A 59 4.09 2.22 -0.39
N LYS A 60 4.03 1.16 -1.21
CA LYS A 60 3.53 1.20 -2.59
C LYS A 60 2.54 0.08 -2.87
N SER A 61 1.55 0.35 -3.69
CA SER A 61 0.69 -0.65 -4.31
C SER A 61 1.29 -1.12 -5.62
N LEU A 62 1.55 -2.42 -5.73
CA LEU A 62 2.14 -2.99 -6.95
C LEU A 62 1.10 -3.18 -8.02
N MET A 63 0.00 -3.81 -7.68
CA MET A 63 -1.14 -4.01 -8.57
C MET A 63 -2.31 -3.16 -8.09
N LYS A 64 -3.31 -3.01 -8.96
CA LYS A 64 -4.55 -2.28 -8.68
C LYS A 64 -5.18 -2.78 -7.39
N GLN A 65 -5.36 -1.87 -6.45
CA GLN A 65 -6.01 -2.13 -5.17
C GLN A 65 -6.61 -0.83 -4.63
N THR A 66 -7.59 -0.97 -3.75
CA THR A 66 -8.29 0.16 -3.16
C THR A 66 -7.88 0.34 -1.70
N TRP A 67 -7.60 1.58 -1.33
CA TRP A 67 -7.27 1.99 0.03
C TRP A 67 -8.27 3.03 0.52
N GLN A 68 -8.43 3.06 1.84
CA GLN A 68 -9.10 4.13 2.53
C GLN A 68 -8.16 4.70 3.60
N ILE A 69 -8.00 6.01 3.61
CA ILE A 69 -7.40 6.75 4.72
C ILE A 69 -8.49 7.53 5.46
N SER A 70 -8.48 7.41 6.78
CA SER A 70 -9.44 8.01 7.70
C SER A 70 -8.71 8.89 8.70
N TYR A 71 -9.17 10.13 8.85
CA TYR A 71 -8.70 11.08 9.86
C TYR A 71 -9.84 11.38 10.82
N GLU A 72 -9.61 11.25 12.12
CA GLU A 72 -10.53 11.69 13.18
C GLU A 72 -9.86 12.72 14.09
N GLY A 73 -10.61 13.77 14.47
CA GLY A 73 -10.09 14.87 15.29
C GLY A 73 -9.56 16.03 14.44
N TYR A 74 -8.29 16.39 14.60
CA TYR A 74 -7.67 17.44 13.79
C TYR A 74 -7.51 16.97 12.33
N ILE A 75 -8.12 17.65 11.37
CA ILE A 75 -7.97 17.29 9.94
C ILE A 75 -7.15 18.37 9.23
N PRO A 76 -5.96 18.04 8.71
CA PRO A 76 -5.15 19.00 7.99
C PRO A 76 -5.81 19.37 6.65
N ARG A 77 -5.50 20.57 6.14
CA ARG A 77 -5.91 20.98 4.79
C ARG A 77 -5.41 20.02 3.70
N ARG A 78 -4.24 19.40 3.89
CA ARG A 78 -3.63 18.44 2.96
C ARG A 78 -3.49 17.08 3.61
N ILE A 79 -3.99 16.04 2.95
CA ILE A 79 -3.86 14.65 3.37
C ILE A 79 -3.02 13.90 2.34
N TYR A 80 -1.84 13.42 2.74
CA TYR A 80 -1.01 12.55 1.93
C TYR A 80 -1.58 11.13 1.92
N LEU A 81 -1.57 10.52 0.74
CA LEU A 81 -2.13 9.20 0.47
C LEU A 81 -0.99 8.19 0.47
N SER A 82 -1.03 7.26 1.43
CA SER A 82 -0.07 6.17 1.53
C SER A 82 -0.31 5.13 0.42
N TYR A 83 0.67 4.26 0.18
CA TYR A 83 0.52 3.14 -0.76
C TYR A 83 0.24 3.56 -2.21
N GLY A 84 0.90 4.63 -2.69
CA GLY A 84 0.85 5.01 -4.10
C GLY A 84 1.52 3.98 -5.03
N PRO A 85 1.62 4.21 -6.34
CA PRO A 85 1.15 5.39 -7.05
C PRO A 85 -0.39 5.43 -7.06
N VAL A 86 -0.95 6.57 -6.62
CA VAL A 86 -2.40 6.77 -6.59
C VAL A 86 -2.88 7.10 -8.00
N LYS A 87 -3.89 6.37 -8.46
CA LYS A 87 -4.48 6.49 -9.79
C LYS A 87 -5.59 7.52 -9.79
N GLU A 88 -6.54 7.34 -8.87
CA GLU A 88 -7.71 8.19 -8.76
C GLU A 88 -8.28 8.16 -7.34
N ILE A 89 -9.06 9.21 -7.02
CA ILE A 89 -9.85 9.26 -5.80
C ILE A 89 -11.24 8.74 -6.14
N ILE A 90 -11.68 7.70 -5.44
CA ILE A 90 -13.00 7.10 -5.61
C ILE A 90 -14.03 7.94 -4.84
N SER A 91 -13.71 8.33 -3.61
CA SER A 91 -14.57 9.21 -2.82
C SER A 91 -13.79 9.96 -1.75
N ALA A 92 -14.28 11.15 -1.40
CA ALA A 92 -13.87 11.88 -0.22
C ALA A 92 -15.13 12.31 0.53
N THR A 93 -15.27 11.82 1.76
CA THR A 93 -16.46 12.08 2.58
C THR A 93 -16.08 12.60 3.95
N ALA A 94 -16.93 13.42 4.54
CA ALA A 94 -16.79 13.90 5.90
C ALA A 94 -18.01 13.55 6.75
N ILE A 95 -17.77 13.42 8.06
CA ILE A 95 -18.81 13.27 9.08
C ILE A 95 -18.76 14.48 10.00
N THR A 96 -19.84 15.26 10.03
CA THR A 96 -19.93 16.54 10.76
C THR A 96 -20.49 16.43 12.17
N SER A 97 -21.39 15.47 12.44
CA SER A 97 -22.09 15.33 13.73
C SER A 97 -22.24 13.87 14.17
N THR A 98 -22.87 13.65 15.34
CA THR A 98 -23.10 12.34 15.96
C THR A 98 -23.91 11.35 15.11
N ASN A 99 -24.66 11.83 14.12
CA ASN A 99 -25.55 10.99 13.31
C ASN A 99 -24.82 10.13 12.26
N GLN A 100 -23.49 10.17 12.20
CA GLN A 100 -22.65 9.38 11.28
C GLN A 100 -22.94 9.53 9.78
N GLU A 101 -23.76 10.52 9.39
CA GLU A 101 -24.02 10.80 7.98
C GLU A 101 -22.74 11.24 7.26
N ARG A 102 -22.49 10.61 6.10
CA ARG A 102 -21.34 10.89 5.25
C ARG A 102 -21.77 11.90 4.18
N GLN A 103 -21.07 13.02 4.13
CA GLN A 103 -21.27 14.06 3.11
C GLN A 103 -20.05 14.13 2.21
N GLU A 104 -20.26 14.21 0.90
CA GLU A 104 -19.17 14.44 -0.04
C GLU A 104 -18.55 15.82 0.18
N ILE A 105 -17.22 15.87 0.10
CA ILE A 105 -16.46 17.10 0.26
C ILE A 105 -15.64 17.38 -1.00
N LYS A 106 -15.50 18.66 -1.34
CA LYS A 106 -14.71 19.10 -2.48
C LYS A 106 -13.22 19.03 -2.14
N TYR A 107 -12.43 18.53 -3.08
CA TYR A 107 -10.98 18.40 -2.95
C TYR A 107 -10.29 18.69 -4.29
N TYR A 108 -9.01 19.03 -4.22
CA TYR A 108 -8.07 18.95 -5.31
C TYR A 108 -7.18 17.73 -5.11
N PHE A 109 -7.00 16.91 -6.14
CA PHE A 109 -6.10 15.75 -6.10
C PHE A 109 -4.83 16.03 -6.90
N SER A 110 -3.67 15.85 -6.25
CA SER A 110 -2.36 15.84 -6.90
C SER A 110 -1.87 14.41 -7.03
N ASN A 111 -1.87 13.87 -8.25
CA ASN A 111 -1.32 12.53 -8.53
C ASN A 111 0.19 12.47 -8.30
N VAL A 112 0.94 13.51 -8.70
CA VAL A 112 2.40 13.59 -8.50
C VAL A 112 2.74 13.69 -7.02
N GLY A 113 2.04 14.57 -6.28
CA GLY A 113 2.26 14.73 -4.84
C GLY A 113 1.66 13.61 -4.00
N SER A 114 0.80 12.77 -4.57
CA SER A 114 0.02 11.75 -3.87
C SER A 114 -0.71 12.32 -2.65
N TYR A 115 -1.44 13.41 -2.84
CA TYR A 115 -2.25 14.01 -1.77
C TYR A 115 -3.57 14.55 -2.29
N VAL A 116 -4.56 14.62 -1.38
CA VAL A 116 -5.74 15.46 -1.55
C VAL A 116 -5.57 16.74 -0.74
N GLU A 117 -6.01 17.86 -1.31
CA GLU A 117 -6.01 19.17 -0.65
C GLU A 117 -7.42 19.75 -0.65
N PHE A 118 -7.85 20.24 0.50
CA PHE A 118 -9.11 20.93 0.70
C PHE A 118 -8.92 22.44 0.56
N GLN A 119 -10.00 23.17 0.28
CA GLN A 119 -9.97 24.63 0.21
C GLN A 119 -9.53 25.25 1.54
N SER A 120 -9.99 24.68 2.65
CA SER A 120 -9.58 24.98 4.03
C SER A 120 -9.52 23.68 4.84
N SER A 121 -8.85 23.70 5.99
CA SER A 121 -8.91 22.55 6.92
C SER A 121 -10.37 22.21 7.23
N PRO A 122 -10.83 20.97 6.96
CA PRO A 122 -12.22 20.58 7.23
C PRO A 122 -12.55 20.72 8.71
N ASN A 123 -13.63 21.45 9.03
CA ASN A 123 -14.17 21.54 10.37
C ASN A 123 -15.20 20.42 10.60
N THR A 124 -14.74 19.18 10.54
CA THR A 124 -15.57 17.98 10.65
C THR A 124 -14.97 17.02 11.68
N LYS A 125 -15.75 16.04 12.15
CA LYS A 125 -15.26 15.06 13.13
C LYS A 125 -14.31 14.06 12.49
N MET A 126 -14.69 13.59 11.29
CA MET A 126 -13.93 12.60 10.55
C MET A 126 -13.94 12.91 9.06
N VAL A 127 -12.86 12.57 8.37
CA VAL A 127 -12.76 12.54 6.91
C VAL A 127 -12.27 11.18 6.45
N ASN A 128 -12.94 10.60 5.45
CA ASN A 128 -12.54 9.37 4.78
C ASN A 128 -12.22 9.68 3.32
N VAL A 129 -11.06 9.26 2.86
CA VAL A 129 -10.67 9.35 1.46
C VAL A 129 -10.39 7.93 0.97
N THR A 130 -11.19 7.47 0.02
CA THR A 130 -11.03 6.18 -0.64
C THR A 130 -10.43 6.40 -2.01
N TYR A 131 -9.39 5.66 -2.35
CA TYR A 131 -8.60 5.87 -3.56
C TYR A 131 -8.10 4.55 -4.13
N GLU A 132 -7.91 4.54 -5.44
CA GLU A 132 -7.29 3.45 -6.16
C GLU A 132 -5.79 3.71 -6.32
N ALA A 133 -4.98 2.70 -6.08
CA ALA A 133 -3.53 2.76 -6.28
C ALA A 133 -3.00 1.47 -6.92
N GLY A 134 -1.86 1.60 -7.61
CA GLY A 134 -1.23 0.50 -8.33
C GLY A 134 -0.39 1.01 -9.50
N TYR A 135 0.66 0.27 -9.87
CA TYR A 135 1.41 0.59 -11.09
C TYR A 135 0.60 0.21 -12.33
N ASP A 136 0.72 0.98 -13.43
CA ASP A 136 0.27 0.49 -14.75
C ASP A 136 1.16 -0.68 -15.20
N THR A 137 2.45 -0.57 -14.90
CA THR A 137 3.45 -1.60 -15.18
C THR A 137 4.40 -1.66 -14.00
N VAL A 138 4.38 -2.78 -13.28
CA VAL A 138 5.28 -3.01 -12.14
C VAL A 138 6.72 -3.05 -12.66
N PRO A 139 7.65 -2.24 -12.11
CA PRO A 139 9.06 -2.26 -12.48
C PRO A 139 9.66 -3.67 -12.39
N GLU A 140 10.41 -4.07 -13.42
CA GLU A 140 11.02 -5.40 -13.50
C GLU A 140 11.96 -5.70 -12.33
N GLN A 141 12.63 -4.68 -11.79
CA GLN A 141 13.48 -4.82 -10.62
C GLN A 141 12.68 -5.21 -9.36
N ILE A 142 11.45 -4.71 -9.22
CA ILE A 142 10.56 -5.10 -8.12
C ILE A 142 10.08 -6.54 -8.31
N LYS A 143 9.67 -6.91 -9.53
CA LYS A 143 9.29 -8.29 -9.86
C LYS A 143 10.43 -9.27 -9.54
N LEU A 144 11.66 -8.95 -9.97
CA LEU A 144 12.85 -9.74 -9.64
C LEU A 144 13.11 -9.78 -8.13
N GLY A 145 12.89 -8.67 -7.42
CA GLY A 145 12.97 -8.61 -5.96
C GLY A 145 12.02 -9.60 -5.28
N ILE A 146 10.76 -9.66 -5.74
CA ILE A 146 9.76 -10.62 -5.28
C ILE A 146 10.19 -12.06 -5.59
N ILE A 147 10.64 -12.35 -6.81
CA ILE A 147 11.12 -13.70 -7.19
C ILE A 147 12.29 -14.14 -6.29
N LYS A 148 13.26 -13.24 -6.04
CA LYS A 148 14.38 -13.52 -5.12
C LYS A 148 13.93 -13.73 -3.68
N HIS A 149 12.97 -12.94 -3.22
CA HIS A 149 12.37 -13.10 -1.89
C HIS A 149 11.71 -14.47 -1.76
N VAL A 150 10.86 -14.86 -2.72
CA VAL A 150 10.24 -16.20 -2.76
C VAL A 150 11.30 -17.30 -2.79
N SER A 151 12.35 -17.15 -3.60
CA SER A 151 13.45 -18.13 -3.66
C SER A 151 14.16 -18.31 -2.32
N LYS A 152 14.37 -17.21 -1.58
CA LYS A 152 14.97 -17.27 -0.25
C LYS A 152 14.05 -18.01 0.73
N LEU A 153 12.76 -17.68 0.75
CA LEU A 153 11.78 -18.34 1.64
C LEU A 153 11.65 -19.83 1.32
N TYR A 154 11.55 -20.18 0.03
CA TYR A 154 11.38 -21.55 -0.42
C TYR A 154 12.59 -22.45 -0.07
N LYS A 155 13.82 -21.92 -0.19
CA LYS A 155 15.05 -22.67 0.11
C LYS A 155 15.37 -22.78 1.59
N ASN A 156 14.86 -21.88 2.42
CA ASN A 156 15.21 -21.79 3.85
C ASN A 156 13.98 -22.00 4.75
N ARG A 157 13.24 -23.09 4.53
CA ARG A 157 11.96 -23.39 5.20
C ARG A 157 12.04 -23.44 6.73
N GLU A 158 13.20 -23.79 7.27
CA GLU A 158 13.43 -23.99 8.72
C GLU A 158 14.30 -22.88 9.35
N SER A 159 14.66 -21.85 8.58
CA SER A 159 15.58 -20.80 9.07
C SER A 159 14.87 -19.69 9.84
N ASP A 160 15.59 -19.09 10.78
CA ASP A 160 15.11 -17.94 11.55
C ASP A 160 14.78 -16.75 10.63
N ILE A 161 13.61 -16.18 10.86
CA ILE A 161 12.97 -15.16 10.04
C ILE A 161 13.78 -13.85 9.97
N GLY A 162 14.51 -13.53 11.04
CA GLY A 162 15.17 -12.24 11.20
C GLY A 162 16.30 -11.95 10.19
N ASN A 163 17.13 -12.95 9.86
CA ASN A 163 18.36 -12.71 9.10
C ASN A 163 18.10 -12.41 7.61
N TYR A 164 17.14 -13.08 6.98
CA TYR A 164 16.88 -12.92 5.55
C TYR A 164 16.17 -11.61 5.20
N LEU A 165 15.36 -11.07 6.11
CA LEU A 165 14.60 -9.85 5.86
C LEU A 165 15.51 -8.63 5.65
N SER A 166 16.71 -8.63 6.22
CA SER A 166 17.66 -7.52 6.06
C SER A 166 18.15 -7.34 4.61
N GLU A 167 18.46 -8.44 3.91
CA GLU A 167 18.89 -8.44 2.49
C GLU A 167 17.73 -8.05 1.58
N ILE A 168 16.54 -8.58 1.87
CA ILE A 168 15.32 -8.32 1.10
C ILE A 168 14.89 -6.85 1.21
N LYS A 169 14.97 -6.25 2.40
CA LYS A 169 14.74 -4.80 2.58
C LYS A 169 15.64 -3.97 1.68
N LYS A 170 16.93 -4.31 1.55
CA LYS A 170 17.85 -3.59 0.66
C LYS A 170 17.44 -3.63 -0.80
N ALA A 171 16.85 -4.74 -1.26
CA ALA A 171 16.36 -4.87 -2.63
C ALA A 171 15.17 -3.93 -2.92
N TYR A 172 14.33 -3.66 -1.92
CA TYR A 172 13.16 -2.80 -2.06
C TYR A 172 13.41 -1.33 -1.70
N PHE A 173 14.44 -1.05 -0.91
CA PHE A 173 14.76 0.29 -0.40
C PHE A 173 14.81 1.40 -1.47
N PRO A 174 15.39 1.19 -2.67
CA PRO A 174 15.43 2.22 -3.72
C PRO A 174 14.06 2.65 -4.25
N PHE A 175 13.02 1.84 -4.07
CA PHE A 175 11.67 2.12 -4.56
C PHE A 175 10.77 2.81 -3.53
N ARG A 176 11.29 3.02 -2.31
CA ARG A 176 10.62 3.85 -1.30
C ARG A 176 10.72 5.31 -1.70
N ASN A 177 9.67 6.09 -1.46
CA ASN A 177 9.69 7.52 -1.75
C ASN A 177 10.92 8.18 -1.12
N PRO A 178 11.76 8.90 -1.91
CA PRO A 178 12.87 9.65 -1.35
C PRO A 178 12.31 10.72 -0.42
N ARG A 179 12.76 10.73 0.83
CA ARG A 179 12.53 11.87 1.71
C ARG A 179 13.42 12.99 1.20
N VAL A 180 12.86 13.89 0.40
CA VAL A 180 13.53 15.15 0.11
C VAL A 180 13.52 15.93 1.42
N VAL A 181 14.65 15.92 2.13
CA VAL A 181 14.88 16.81 3.26
C VAL A 181 15.10 18.18 2.64
N LEU A 182 14.06 19.01 2.67
CA LEU A 182 14.15 20.43 2.34
C LEU A 182 14.61 21.20 3.57
#